data_AF-A0A0N5D6P6-F1
#
_entry.id   AF-A0A0N5D6P6-F1
#
_cell.length_a   1.000
_cell.length_b   1.000
_cell.length_c   1.000
_cell.angle_alpha   90.00
_cell.angle_beta   90.00
_cell.angle_gamma   90.00
#
_symmetry.space_group_name_H-M   'P 1'
#
loop_
_entity.id
_entity.type
_entity.pdbx_description
1 polymer ?
#
loop_
_entity_poly.entity_id
_entity_poly.type
_entity_poly.pdbx_seq_one_letter_code
_entity_poly.pdbx_strand_id
1 'polypeptide(L)'
;MYHLNVITVSLLYLVEHFYTFDVPCTQKLIGNKCLFDEDCYGTNSVCREQRCTCPTNFEEFDIDAQTTICRLAPSKIGDTCQRDCKPPLLCRDGKCECWGGSIINGKCVVSCPSGQQLYGVECQRVVHWGQSCEKDSQCVDVFNACIGGICQCAPGTTRDVARQQCFALCPDGTQPRNACRRLFINDIDMLENAASTDSCPLGYRCVTYGSPYVGHCCKLKCPYGEPDLTQSCDMGVPEKYRCRPLTHHCYTISEPGWKTSLCCPKPCRDPTPIFINNQCLSIAHRDDPCQLDYQCEGGVTMSCILGLCKCKAGFHSSNDGRFATCEKTCGINEIAVMDKCVQRVNLSERCVTSRQCPNFSECRFGTCQCLCGYKQVSDSLIGSRCTNPDDPFSLNAILTGVEQVFGGKAQNP
;
A
#
# COMPACT_ATOMS: atom_id res chain seq x y z
N MET A 1 59.34 -46.11 19.61
CA MET A 1 59.85 -46.07 18.23
C MET A 1 58.66 -46.18 17.29
N TYR A 2 58.44 -45.13 16.49
CA TYR A 2 57.71 -45.04 15.20
C TYR A 2 56.24 -45.50 15.15
N HIS A 3 55.24 -44.61 15.03
CA HIS A 3 54.81 -43.73 13.91
C HIS A 3 54.03 -44.41 12.76
N LEU A 4 52.77 -43.97 12.66
CA LEU A 4 52.03 -43.50 11.45
C LEU A 4 51.36 -44.48 10.46
N ASN A 5 50.04 -44.24 10.31
CA ASN A 5 49.24 -44.02 9.09
C ASN A 5 48.50 -45.20 8.40
N VAL A 6 47.13 -45.17 8.38
CA VAL A 6 46.20 -44.65 7.31
C VAL A 6 45.86 -45.80 6.35
N ILE A 7 44.62 -46.23 6.09
CA ILE A 7 43.48 -45.61 5.39
C ILE A 7 42.25 -46.51 5.62
N THR A 8 41.09 -45.98 5.99
CA THR A 8 39.79 -46.57 5.58
C THR A 8 38.85 -45.47 5.12
N VAL A 9 38.48 -45.56 3.86
CA VAL A 9 37.63 -44.68 3.06
C VAL A 9 36.18 -44.81 3.50
N SER A 10 35.58 -43.72 3.97
CA SER A 10 34.12 -43.60 4.12
C SER A 10 33.58 -42.69 3.03
N LEU A 11 32.77 -43.26 2.14
CA LEU A 11 32.04 -42.55 1.08
C LEU A 11 31.10 -41.50 1.69
N LEU A 12 31.24 -40.27 1.21
CA LEU A 12 30.27 -39.19 1.33
C LEU A 12 29.02 -39.50 0.50
N TYR A 13 27.90 -39.79 1.16
CA TYR A 13 26.57 -39.57 0.60
C TYR A 13 26.10 -38.17 1.03
N LEU A 14 26.20 -37.21 0.12
CA LEU A 14 25.52 -35.91 0.24
C LEU A 14 24.04 -36.13 -0.07
N VAL A 15 23.22 -36.16 0.99
CA VAL A 15 21.77 -35.95 0.86
C VAL A 15 21.55 -34.45 1.03
N GLU A 16 21.44 -33.72 -0.08
CA GLU A 16 20.90 -32.37 -0.05
C GLU A 16 19.41 -32.46 0.31
N HIS A 17 19.08 -32.22 1.57
CA HIS A 17 17.74 -31.77 1.94
C HIS A 17 17.58 -30.33 1.44
N PHE A 18 16.99 -30.17 0.26
CA PHE A 18 16.28 -28.94 -0.04
C PHE A 18 15.08 -28.88 0.89
N TYR A 19 15.26 -28.25 2.06
CA TYR A 19 14.13 -27.70 2.79
C TYR A 19 13.49 -26.67 1.86
N THR A 20 12.36 -27.04 1.27
CA THR A 20 11.39 -26.07 0.80
C THR A 20 11.09 -25.16 1.98
N PHE A 21 11.44 -23.89 1.85
CA PHE A 21 10.96 -22.83 2.73
C PHE A 21 9.43 -22.79 2.57
N ASP A 22 8.75 -23.63 3.34
CA ASP A 22 7.40 -23.32 3.79
C ASP A 22 7.59 -22.09 4.66
N VAL A 23 7.08 -20.94 4.24
CA VAL A 23 7.11 -19.72 5.05
C VAL A 23 5.93 -19.85 6.02
N PRO A 24 6.13 -20.27 7.29
CA PRO A 24 5.04 -20.17 8.24
C PRO A 24 4.87 -18.68 8.54
N CYS A 25 3.66 -18.24 8.89
CA CYS A 25 3.46 -16.88 9.39
C CYS A 25 4.31 -16.66 10.67
N THR A 26 5.52 -16.13 10.57
CA THR A 26 6.44 -15.86 11.70
C THR A 26 6.18 -14.49 12.34
N GLN A 27 4.92 -14.16 12.59
CA GLN A 27 4.57 -12.89 13.22
C GLN A 27 4.56 -13.07 14.75
N LYS A 28 5.31 -12.22 15.47
CA LYS A 28 5.48 -12.25 16.94
C LYS A 28 4.47 -11.34 17.61
N LEU A 29 3.76 -11.85 18.60
CA LEU A 29 2.73 -11.08 19.32
C LEU A 29 3.30 -9.85 20.06
N ILE A 30 2.42 -8.86 20.30
CA ILE A 30 2.71 -7.73 21.17
C ILE A 30 3.26 -8.21 22.52
N GLY A 31 4.31 -7.56 22.98
CA GLY A 31 5.05 -7.92 24.18
C GLY A 31 6.28 -8.79 23.95
N ASN A 32 6.41 -9.46 22.79
CA ASN A 32 7.55 -10.31 22.46
C ASN A 32 8.75 -9.54 21.92
N LYS A 33 9.92 -10.19 21.93
CA LYS A 33 11.16 -9.60 21.41
C LYS A 33 11.18 -9.52 19.89
N CYS A 34 11.48 -8.35 19.36
CA CYS A 34 11.59 -8.07 17.94
C CYS A 34 12.92 -7.39 17.62
N LEU A 35 13.32 -7.48 16.36
CA LEU A 35 14.45 -6.73 15.80
C LEU A 35 13.97 -5.66 14.80
N PHE A 36 12.87 -5.94 14.10
CA PHE A 36 12.27 -5.08 13.09
C PHE A 36 10.74 -5.05 13.27
N ASP A 37 10.07 -4.04 12.71
CA ASP A 37 8.61 -3.87 12.87
C ASP A 37 7.84 -5.02 12.24
N GLU A 38 8.34 -5.58 11.14
CA GLU A 38 7.77 -6.72 10.40
C GLU A 38 7.81 -8.04 11.19
N ASP A 39 8.60 -8.09 12.26
CA ASP A 39 8.57 -9.21 13.20
C ASP A 39 7.27 -9.22 14.01
N CYS A 40 6.52 -8.12 14.09
CA CYS A 40 5.38 -7.96 14.99
C CYS A 40 4.03 -8.32 14.34
N TYR A 41 3.19 -9.02 15.09
CA TYR A 41 1.86 -9.47 14.67
C TYR A 41 0.82 -8.37 14.88
N GLY A 42 0.06 -8.07 13.81
CA GLY A 42 -1.13 -7.22 13.86
C GLY A 42 -0.92 -5.81 13.32
N THR A 43 -2.01 -5.20 12.86
CA THR A 43 -2.02 -3.84 12.32
C THR A 43 -1.67 -2.82 13.41
N ASN A 44 -0.84 -1.83 13.08
CA ASN A 44 -0.34 -0.82 14.02
C ASN A 44 0.52 -1.38 15.16
N SER A 45 1.25 -2.48 14.95
CA SER A 45 2.28 -2.97 15.88
C SER A 45 3.67 -2.53 15.42
N VAL A 46 4.53 -2.08 16.33
CA VAL A 46 5.87 -1.57 16.05
C VAL A 46 6.92 -2.19 16.98
N CYS A 47 8.13 -2.35 16.50
CA CYS A 47 9.26 -2.80 17.28
C CYS A 47 9.98 -1.61 17.94
N ARG A 48 9.67 -1.37 19.20
CA ARG A 48 10.31 -0.31 19.99
C ARG A 48 11.07 -0.92 21.15
N GLU A 49 12.33 -0.53 21.31
CA GLU A 49 13.20 -1.04 22.40
C GLU A 49 13.32 -2.58 22.39
N GLN A 50 13.39 -3.18 21.19
CA GLN A 50 13.44 -4.63 20.96
C GLN A 50 12.19 -5.38 21.42
N ARG A 51 11.05 -4.70 21.54
CA ARG A 51 9.76 -5.28 21.94
C ARG A 51 8.64 -4.83 21.02
N CYS A 52 7.79 -5.77 20.59
CA CYS A 52 6.57 -5.45 19.85
C CYS A 52 5.60 -4.69 20.77
N THR A 53 5.20 -3.49 20.38
CA THR A 53 4.30 -2.61 21.16
C THR A 53 3.45 -1.74 20.23
N CYS A 54 2.58 -0.91 20.79
CA CYS A 54 1.74 0.01 20.02
C CYS A 54 2.36 1.42 19.89
N PRO A 55 2.14 2.11 18.75
CA PRO A 55 2.57 3.47 18.53
C PRO A 55 1.76 4.48 19.36
N THR A 56 2.22 5.73 19.39
CA THR A 56 1.56 6.79 20.18
C THR A 56 0.15 7.07 19.65
N ASN A 57 -0.83 7.21 20.55
CA ASN A 57 -2.29 7.27 20.29
C ASN A 57 -2.99 5.92 20.05
N PHE A 58 -2.27 4.80 20.15
CA PHE A 58 -2.86 3.46 20.20
C PHE A 58 -2.67 2.88 21.60
N GLU A 59 -3.62 2.06 22.02
CA GLU A 59 -3.48 1.24 23.23
C GLU A 59 -3.26 -0.21 22.85
N GLU A 60 -2.45 -0.90 23.64
CA GLU A 60 -2.38 -2.35 23.60
C GLU A 60 -3.69 -2.90 24.22
N PHE A 61 -4.47 -3.66 23.46
CA PHE A 61 -5.77 -4.19 23.85
C PHE A 61 -5.77 -5.71 23.80
N ASP A 62 -6.11 -6.36 24.91
CA ASP A 62 -6.20 -7.83 24.95
C ASP A 62 -7.58 -8.25 24.49
N ILE A 63 -7.64 -8.97 23.38
CA ILE A 63 -8.89 -9.58 22.89
C ILE A 63 -9.19 -10.83 23.71
N ASP A 64 -8.14 -11.57 24.06
CA ASP A 64 -8.18 -12.77 24.90
C ASP A 64 -6.88 -12.90 25.72
N ALA A 65 -6.77 -13.95 26.52
CA ALA A 65 -5.63 -14.17 27.42
C ALA A 65 -4.28 -14.40 26.71
N GLN A 66 -4.28 -14.61 25.40
CA GLN A 66 -3.08 -14.91 24.62
C GLN A 66 -2.84 -13.89 23.49
N THR A 67 -3.82 -13.05 23.17
CA THR A 67 -3.81 -12.17 21.99
C THR A 67 -4.02 -10.72 22.37
N THR A 68 -2.94 -9.95 22.19
CA THR A 68 -2.91 -8.51 22.33
C THR A 68 -2.77 -7.85 20.97
N ILE A 69 -3.59 -6.84 20.67
CA ILE A 69 -3.55 -6.05 19.43
C ILE A 69 -3.37 -4.55 19.71
N CYS A 70 -3.05 -3.78 18.68
CA CYS A 70 -3.07 -2.33 18.74
C CYS A 70 -4.36 -1.76 18.18
N ARG A 71 -5.08 -0.99 19.01
CA ARG A 71 -6.28 -0.24 18.59
C ARG A 71 -6.16 1.23 18.96
N LEU A 72 -6.95 2.09 18.34
CA LEU A 72 -6.98 3.51 18.68
C LEU A 72 -7.27 3.70 20.17
N ALA A 73 -6.40 4.46 20.84
CA ALA A 73 -6.58 4.78 22.24
C ALA A 73 -7.80 5.70 22.39
N PRO A 74 -8.63 5.50 23.43
CA PRO A 74 -9.80 6.35 23.64
C PRO A 74 -9.39 7.79 23.92
N SER A 75 -10.21 8.75 23.48
CA SER A 75 -9.78 10.15 23.38
C SER A 75 -10.64 11.13 24.17
N LYS A 76 -11.72 10.66 24.80
CA LYS A 76 -12.57 11.47 25.67
C LYS A 76 -12.43 11.04 27.12
N ILE A 77 -12.65 12.00 28.01
CA ILE A 77 -12.70 11.74 29.45
C ILE A 77 -13.88 10.80 29.72
N GLY A 78 -13.62 9.72 30.45
CA GLY A 78 -14.60 8.71 30.82
C GLY A 78 -14.81 7.60 29.78
N ASP A 79 -14.14 7.67 28.61
CA ASP A 79 -14.14 6.55 27.67
C ASP A 79 -13.47 5.32 28.31
N THR A 80 -13.99 4.13 27.99
CA THR A 80 -13.44 2.86 28.48
C THR A 80 -12.09 2.57 27.83
N CYS A 81 -11.07 2.33 28.64
CA CYS A 81 -9.72 1.99 28.22
C CYS A 81 -9.27 0.70 28.93
N GLN A 82 -8.29 0.00 28.36
CA GLN A 82 -7.67 -1.16 29.00
C GLN A 82 -6.28 -0.84 29.54
N ARG A 83 -5.45 -0.16 28.74
CA ARG A 83 -4.07 0.20 29.12
C ARG A 83 -3.78 1.68 28.94
N ASP A 84 -4.14 2.25 27.80
CA ASP A 84 -3.71 3.60 27.44
C ASP A 84 -4.88 4.45 26.91
N CYS A 85 -4.73 5.76 27.07
CA CYS A 85 -5.63 6.75 26.50
C CYS A 85 -4.84 7.70 25.61
N LYS A 86 -5.54 8.42 24.73
CA LYS A 86 -4.91 9.46 23.92
C LYS A 86 -4.35 10.55 24.85
N PRO A 87 -3.05 10.90 24.77
CA PRO A 87 -2.48 11.95 25.59
C PRO A 87 -3.27 13.27 25.45
N PRO A 88 -3.47 14.04 26.53
CA PRO A 88 -2.82 13.90 27.84
C PRO A 88 -3.60 13.04 28.86
N LEU A 89 -4.57 12.23 28.43
CA LEU A 89 -5.35 11.39 29.32
C LEU A 89 -4.56 10.16 29.76
N LEU A 90 -4.82 9.68 30.98
CA LEU A 90 -4.30 8.40 31.49
C LEU A 90 -5.44 7.42 31.74
N CYS A 91 -5.19 6.14 31.47
CA CYS A 91 -6.15 5.09 31.79
C CYS A 91 -6.06 4.75 33.28
N ARG A 92 -7.14 5.00 34.02
CA ARG A 92 -7.26 4.60 35.43
C ARG A 92 -8.60 3.94 35.67
N ASP A 93 -8.59 2.81 36.37
CA ASP A 93 -9.80 2.03 36.69
C ASP A 93 -10.64 1.69 35.44
N GLY A 94 -9.97 1.44 34.32
CA GLY A 94 -10.59 1.13 33.03
C GLY A 94 -11.26 2.33 32.33
N LYS A 95 -10.98 3.57 32.78
CA LYS A 95 -11.52 4.80 32.18
C LYS A 95 -10.43 5.85 31.95
N CYS A 96 -10.60 6.64 30.89
CA CYS A 96 -9.69 7.75 30.63
C CYS A 96 -9.96 8.92 31.57
N GLU A 97 -8.97 9.25 32.40
CA GLU A 97 -9.01 10.36 33.35
C GLU A 97 -8.01 11.46 32.97
N CYS A 98 -8.35 12.70 33.32
CA CYS A 98 -7.45 13.83 33.21
C CYS A 98 -6.55 13.87 34.44
N TRP A 99 -5.27 13.55 34.27
CA TRP A 99 -4.29 13.55 35.36
C TRP A 99 -3.30 14.69 35.17
N GLY A 100 -2.97 15.42 36.26
CA GLY A 100 -2.01 16.54 36.20
C GLY A 100 -2.49 17.76 35.40
N GLY A 101 -3.77 17.83 35.02
CA GLY A 101 -4.37 18.94 34.29
C GLY A 101 -5.71 19.39 34.88
N SER A 102 -6.27 20.46 34.31
CA SER A 102 -7.60 20.97 34.63
C SER A 102 -8.60 20.59 33.53
N ILE A 103 -9.84 20.28 33.90
CA ILE A 103 -10.90 19.99 32.94
C ILE A 103 -11.57 21.31 32.54
N ILE A 104 -11.39 21.72 31.28
CA ILE A 104 -11.99 22.94 30.72
C ILE A 104 -12.87 22.52 29.54
N ASN A 105 -14.17 22.81 29.60
CA ASN A 105 -15.15 22.45 28.56
C ASN A 105 -15.13 20.95 28.19
N GLY A 106 -14.99 20.07 29.18
CA GLY A 106 -14.94 18.61 28.96
C GLY A 106 -13.66 18.10 28.29
N LYS A 107 -12.62 18.95 28.17
CA LYS A 107 -11.29 18.56 27.67
C LYS A 107 -10.25 18.68 28.78
N CYS A 108 -9.32 17.74 28.81
CA CYS A 108 -8.19 17.80 29.71
C CYS A 108 -7.16 18.81 29.19
N VAL A 109 -6.85 19.81 30.00
CA VAL A 109 -5.87 20.87 29.68
C VAL A 109 -4.78 20.84 30.74
N VAL A 110 -3.56 20.51 30.34
CA VAL A 110 -2.38 20.57 31.21
C VAL A 110 -1.68 21.91 31.00
N SER A 111 -1.56 22.68 32.07
CA SER A 111 -0.86 23.96 32.06
C SER A 111 0.62 23.75 32.36
N CYS A 112 1.49 23.96 31.38
CA CYS A 112 2.92 23.90 31.58
C CYS A 112 3.48 25.21 32.16
N PRO A 113 4.54 25.16 32.99
CA PRO A 113 5.26 26.36 33.44
C PRO A 113 5.77 27.21 32.27
N SER A 114 6.01 28.50 32.52
CA SER A 114 6.57 29.43 31.53
C SER A 114 7.86 28.87 30.91
N GLY A 115 7.94 28.87 29.57
CA GLY A 115 9.07 28.30 28.84
C GLY A 115 9.01 26.77 28.68
N GLN A 116 7.87 26.15 28.95
CA GLN A 116 7.62 24.74 28.66
C GLN A 116 6.32 24.54 27.85
N GLN A 117 6.26 23.45 27.08
CA GLN A 117 5.09 23.02 26.32
C GLN A 117 4.83 21.53 26.53
N LEU A 118 3.55 21.14 26.54
CA LEU A 118 3.13 19.76 26.75
C LEU A 118 3.46 18.89 25.53
N TYR A 119 4.23 17.83 25.73
CA TYR A 119 4.50 16.78 24.76
C TYR A 119 4.10 15.42 25.37
N GLY A 120 3.08 14.78 24.79
CA GLY A 120 2.47 13.58 25.39
C GLY A 120 1.80 13.93 26.71
N VAL A 121 2.39 13.50 27.83
CA VAL A 121 1.93 13.77 29.20
C VAL A 121 2.91 14.63 30.01
N GLU A 122 4.04 15.04 29.43
CA GLU A 122 5.10 15.78 30.14
C GLU A 122 5.32 17.17 29.55
N CYS A 123 5.61 18.13 30.42
CA CYS A 123 6.02 19.47 30.01
C CYS A 123 7.51 19.49 29.67
N GLN A 124 7.83 19.84 28.44
CA GLN A 124 9.21 19.92 27.96
C GLN A 124 9.63 21.38 27.75
N ARG A 125 10.90 21.67 28.00
CA ARG A 125 11.50 22.99 27.77
C ARG A 125 11.38 23.39 26.30
N VAL A 126 10.97 24.64 26.09
CA VAL A 126 10.90 25.27 24.78
C VAL A 126 11.60 26.62 24.76
N VAL A 127 12.12 26.98 23.60
CA VAL A 127 12.92 28.19 23.34
C VAL A 127 12.64 28.74 21.94
N HIS A 128 12.89 30.03 21.78
CA HIS A 128 12.66 30.80 20.56
C HIS A 128 13.96 31.04 19.78
N TRP A 129 13.86 31.66 18.62
CA TRP A 129 14.97 32.03 17.75
C TRP A 129 16.07 32.79 18.51
N GLY A 130 17.33 32.44 18.22
CA GLY A 130 18.51 33.04 18.84
C GLY A 130 18.78 32.58 20.28
N GLN A 131 17.89 31.78 20.87
CA GLN A 131 18.10 31.22 22.21
C GLN A 131 18.81 29.86 22.14
N SER A 132 19.48 29.51 23.24
CA SER A 132 20.22 28.26 23.36
C SER A 132 19.30 27.05 23.46
N CYS A 133 19.65 26.01 22.69
CA CYS A 133 18.93 24.75 22.60
C CYS A 133 19.89 23.56 22.63
N GLU A 134 19.38 22.40 23.02
CA GLU A 134 20.09 21.12 22.99
C GLU A 134 19.52 20.17 21.93
N LYS A 135 18.22 20.30 21.62
CA LYS A 135 17.48 19.46 20.68
C LYS A 135 16.54 20.31 19.84
N ASP A 136 16.27 19.88 18.61
CA ASP A 136 15.35 20.56 17.70
C ASP A 136 13.94 20.71 18.28
N SER A 137 13.47 19.73 19.06
CA SER A 137 12.15 19.75 19.70
C SER A 137 11.96 20.90 20.68
N GLN A 138 13.05 21.52 21.14
CA GLN A 138 13.01 22.69 22.02
C GLN A 138 12.72 23.98 21.23
N CYS A 139 13.02 24.05 19.93
CA CYS A 139 12.77 25.24 19.12
C CYS A 139 11.28 25.31 18.72
N VAL A 140 10.49 26.17 19.37
CA VAL A 140 9.03 26.26 19.11
C VAL A 140 8.66 27.13 17.93
N ASP A 141 9.54 28.06 17.57
CA ASP A 141 9.32 28.94 16.43
C ASP A 141 9.29 28.15 15.12
N VAL A 142 8.36 28.53 14.26
CA VAL A 142 8.13 27.85 12.99
C VAL A 142 9.39 27.93 12.12
N PHE A 143 9.79 26.79 11.56
CA PHE A 143 11.01 26.62 10.76
C PHE A 143 12.31 26.91 11.49
N ASN A 144 12.33 26.82 12.83
CA ASN A 144 13.59 26.82 13.55
C ASN A 144 14.08 25.39 13.83
N ALA A 145 15.40 25.22 13.78
CA ALA A 145 16.09 24.02 14.22
C ALA A 145 17.26 24.42 15.14
N CYS A 146 17.72 23.47 15.94
CA CYS A 146 18.84 23.66 16.85
C CYS A 146 20.16 23.50 16.08
N ILE A 147 20.72 24.61 15.62
CA ILE A 147 21.93 24.62 14.78
C ILE A 147 23.06 25.26 15.58
N GLY A 148 24.08 24.46 15.89
CA GLY A 148 25.21 24.92 16.71
C GLY A 148 24.79 25.32 18.13
N GLY A 149 23.78 24.66 18.70
CA GLY A 149 23.28 24.94 20.05
C GLY A 149 22.42 26.19 20.17
N ILE A 150 21.99 26.78 19.04
CA ILE A 150 21.13 27.96 18.99
C ILE A 150 19.97 27.69 18.03
N CYS A 151 18.75 28.08 18.41
CA CYS A 151 17.60 27.99 17.51
C CYS A 151 17.74 28.99 16.35
N GLN A 152 17.88 28.49 15.12
CA GLN A 152 18.05 29.27 13.90
C GLN A 152 17.13 28.75 12.81
N CYS A 153 16.99 29.48 11.70
CA CYS A 153 16.20 28.99 10.55
C CYS A 153 16.74 27.64 10.07
N ALA A 154 15.84 26.67 9.93
CA ALA A 154 16.15 25.32 9.50
C ALA A 154 16.71 25.34 8.05
N PRO A 155 17.61 24.42 7.69
CA PRO A 155 18.23 24.38 6.36
C PRO A 155 17.18 24.34 5.24
N GLY A 156 17.26 25.25 4.26
CA GLY A 156 16.25 25.38 3.18
C GLY A 156 15.14 26.38 3.48
N THR A 157 15.20 27.05 4.63
CA THR A 157 14.32 28.17 4.98
C THR A 157 15.13 29.46 5.09
N THR A 158 14.50 30.62 4.87
CA THR A 158 15.13 31.94 4.86
C THR A 158 14.56 32.79 5.98
N ARG A 159 15.39 33.62 6.62
CA ARG A 159 14.92 34.58 7.63
C ARG A 159 14.30 35.79 6.95
N ASP A 160 13.02 36.04 7.19
CA ASP A 160 12.42 37.35 6.97
C ASP A 160 12.82 38.25 8.14
N VAL A 161 13.73 39.19 7.88
CA VAL A 161 14.26 40.12 8.88
C VAL A 161 13.20 41.12 9.33
N ALA A 162 12.28 41.50 8.44
CA ALA A 162 11.22 42.47 8.75
C ALA A 162 10.14 41.86 9.65
N ARG A 163 9.79 40.59 9.42
CA ARG A 163 8.79 39.86 10.22
C ARG A 163 9.38 39.09 11.39
N GLN A 164 10.71 39.05 11.51
CA GLN A 164 11.44 38.27 12.51
C GLN A 164 11.03 36.79 12.54
N GLN A 165 10.74 36.23 11.37
CA GLN A 165 10.26 34.85 11.21
C GLN A 165 11.02 34.16 10.09
N CYS A 166 11.27 32.87 10.25
CA CYS A 166 11.77 32.06 9.15
C CYS A 166 10.60 31.73 8.23
N PHE A 167 10.84 31.67 6.93
CA PHE A 167 9.85 31.28 5.93
C PHE A 167 10.50 30.36 4.90
N ALA A 168 9.67 29.59 4.20
CA ALA A 168 10.12 28.72 3.13
C ALA A 168 9.12 28.79 1.97
N LEU A 169 9.58 28.49 0.77
CA LEU A 169 8.76 28.40 -0.45
C LEU A 169 8.53 26.93 -0.78
N CYS A 170 7.43 26.62 -1.46
CA CYS A 170 7.21 25.30 -2.01
C CYS A 170 8.23 24.96 -3.11
N PRO A 171 8.47 23.67 -3.42
CA PRO A 171 9.43 23.28 -4.45
C PRO A 171 9.13 23.85 -5.84
N ASP A 172 7.87 24.19 -6.11
CA ASP A 172 7.41 24.82 -7.35
C ASP A 172 7.46 26.36 -7.30
N GLY A 173 8.05 26.94 -6.26
CA GLY A 173 8.17 28.38 -6.03
C GLY A 173 6.90 29.04 -5.48
N THR A 174 5.83 28.29 -5.22
CA THR A 174 4.59 28.85 -4.66
C THR A 174 4.69 29.14 -3.17
N GLN A 175 3.84 30.05 -2.68
CA GLN A 175 3.74 30.31 -1.24
C GLN A 175 3.05 29.13 -0.54
N PRO A 176 3.59 28.65 0.58
CA PRO A 176 2.93 27.63 1.37
C PRO A 176 1.67 28.17 2.05
N ARG A 177 0.74 27.27 2.33
CA ARG A 177 -0.51 27.63 3.02
C ARG A 177 -0.28 27.89 4.50
N ASN A 178 0.07 26.84 5.24
CA ASN A 178 0.32 26.86 6.68
C ASN A 178 1.56 26.01 6.98
N ALA A 179 2.15 26.18 8.17
CA ALA A 179 3.09 25.22 8.71
C ALA A 179 2.41 23.86 8.90
N CYS A 180 3.19 22.78 8.77
CA CYS A 180 2.72 21.43 9.00
C CYS A 180 3.74 20.61 9.75
N ARG A 181 3.29 19.47 10.23
CA ARG A 181 4.15 18.43 10.77
C ARG A 181 3.96 17.11 10.02
N ARG A 182 5.05 16.42 9.72
CA ARG A 182 5.01 15.00 9.33
C ARG A 182 4.66 14.19 10.56
N LEU A 183 3.63 13.38 10.44
CA LEU A 183 3.13 12.56 11.54
C LEU A 183 3.90 11.23 11.63
N PHE A 184 4.49 10.78 10.52
CA PHE A 184 5.26 9.55 10.41
C PHE A 184 6.54 9.79 9.62
N ILE A 185 7.68 9.24 10.07
CA ILE A 185 8.96 9.23 9.34
C ILE A 185 9.53 7.82 9.45
N ASN A 186 9.93 7.26 8.31
CA ASN A 186 10.58 5.94 8.18
C ASN A 186 9.73 4.73 8.61
N ASP A 187 8.44 4.91 8.82
CA ASP A 187 7.49 3.84 9.09
C ASP A 187 6.70 3.58 7.80
N ILE A 188 7.19 2.62 7.02
CA ILE A 188 6.67 2.29 5.68
C ILE A 188 5.23 1.76 5.79
N ASP A 189 4.90 1.07 6.88
CA ASP A 189 3.59 0.49 7.12
C ASP A 189 2.54 1.53 7.55
N MET A 190 2.94 2.56 8.31
CA MET A 190 2.07 3.71 8.61
C MET A 190 1.83 4.59 7.38
N LEU A 191 2.76 4.59 6.42
CA LEU A 191 2.66 5.33 5.17
C LEU A 191 1.57 4.80 4.24
N GLU A 192 1.27 3.51 4.32
CA GLU A 192 0.24 2.87 3.51
C GLU A 192 -1.15 2.88 4.18
N ASN A 193 -1.23 3.08 5.50
CA ASN A 193 -2.46 2.94 6.29
C ASN A 193 -2.97 4.25 6.93
N ALA A 194 -2.19 5.34 6.94
CA ALA A 194 -2.61 6.62 7.49
C ALA A 194 -3.48 7.42 6.50
N ALA A 195 -4.65 7.89 6.94
CA ALA A 195 -5.52 8.78 6.17
C ALA A 195 -4.84 10.12 5.79
N SER A 196 -3.84 10.55 6.56
CA SER A 196 -2.88 11.57 6.16
C SER A 196 -1.54 11.27 6.84
N THR A 197 -0.45 11.42 6.10
CA THR A 197 0.92 11.22 6.61
C THR A 197 1.50 12.49 7.24
N ASP A 198 0.72 13.57 7.20
CA ASP A 198 1.05 14.88 7.72
C ASP A 198 -0.19 15.65 8.22
N SER A 199 0.04 16.83 8.78
CA SER A 199 -1.02 17.71 9.30
C SER A 199 -1.61 18.65 8.24
N CYS A 200 -1.38 18.41 6.95
CA CYS A 200 -1.88 19.27 5.89
C CYS A 200 -3.35 18.98 5.53
N PRO A 201 -4.10 20.00 5.09
CA PRO A 201 -5.44 19.80 4.57
C PRO A 201 -5.40 19.01 3.25
N LEU A 202 -6.52 18.36 2.91
CA LEU A 202 -6.68 17.65 1.64
C LEU A 202 -6.24 18.50 0.43
N GLY A 203 -5.50 17.88 -0.49
CA GLY A 203 -4.91 18.56 -1.64
C GLY A 203 -3.61 19.29 -1.34
N TYR A 204 -3.05 19.13 -0.14
CA TYR A 204 -1.74 19.65 0.24
C TYR A 204 -0.88 18.54 0.82
N ARG A 205 0.44 18.73 0.78
CA ARG A 205 1.42 17.85 1.41
C ARG A 205 2.40 18.64 2.25
N CYS A 206 2.98 17.98 3.24
CA CYS A 206 3.99 18.57 4.10
C CYS A 206 5.39 18.39 3.52
N VAL A 207 5.95 19.51 3.04
CA VAL A 207 7.33 19.57 2.57
C VAL A 207 8.22 20.05 3.72
N THR A 208 9.18 19.23 4.12
CA THR A 208 10.10 19.50 5.23
C THR A 208 11.47 19.95 4.68
N TYR A 209 12.13 20.86 5.40
CA TYR A 209 13.42 21.45 5.03
C TYR A 209 14.35 21.37 6.25
N GLY A 210 14.98 20.20 6.45
CA GLY A 210 15.75 19.91 7.66
C GLY A 210 14.99 19.05 8.68
N SER A 211 15.34 19.17 9.98
CA SER A 211 14.90 18.32 11.11
C SER A 211 13.48 17.77 10.96
N PRO A 212 13.27 16.46 11.15
CA PRO A 212 12.54 15.66 10.16
C PRO A 212 11.00 15.83 10.22
N TYR A 213 10.48 16.57 11.19
CA TYR A 213 9.05 16.61 11.49
C TYR A 213 8.34 17.89 11.06
N VAL A 214 9.01 19.02 10.84
CA VAL A 214 8.33 20.31 10.64
C VAL A 214 8.56 20.81 9.22
N GLY A 215 7.47 21.21 8.57
CA GLY A 215 7.47 21.64 7.18
C GLY A 215 6.36 22.63 6.89
N HIS A 216 5.96 22.71 5.62
CA HIS A 216 4.80 23.49 5.23
C HIS A 216 3.91 22.79 4.19
N CYS A 217 2.64 23.17 4.19
CA CYS A 217 1.64 22.63 3.29
C CYS A 217 1.79 23.24 1.89
N CYS A 218 2.34 22.44 0.98
CA CYS A 218 2.40 22.73 -0.45
C CYS A 218 1.23 22.10 -1.18
N LYS A 219 0.65 22.86 -2.11
CA LYS A 219 -0.46 22.39 -2.92
C LYS A 219 0.01 21.23 -3.81
N LEU A 220 -0.74 20.15 -3.77
CA LEU A 220 -0.59 19.03 -4.70
C LEU A 220 -1.24 19.37 -6.03
N LYS A 221 -0.62 18.98 -7.14
CA LYS A 221 -1.12 19.25 -8.50
C LYS A 221 -1.30 17.94 -9.25
N CYS A 222 -2.38 17.86 -10.02
CA CYS A 222 -2.54 16.81 -11.01
C CYS A 222 -1.69 17.11 -12.25
N PRO A 223 -1.33 16.07 -13.05
CA PRO A 223 -0.70 16.27 -14.35
C PRO A 223 -1.58 17.11 -15.29
N TYR A 224 -2.90 16.96 -15.16
CA TYR A 224 -3.91 17.68 -15.92
C TYR A 224 -4.99 18.21 -14.98
N GLY A 225 -5.35 19.48 -15.13
CA GLY A 225 -6.42 20.11 -14.35
C GLY A 225 -6.19 20.12 -12.84
N GLU A 226 -7.28 20.35 -12.10
CA GLU A 226 -7.27 20.36 -10.64
C GLU A 226 -7.80 19.01 -10.09
N PRO A 227 -7.25 18.51 -8.98
CA PRO A 227 -7.74 17.27 -8.36
C PRO A 227 -9.17 17.43 -7.83
N ASP A 228 -9.99 16.38 -7.97
CA ASP A 228 -11.28 16.29 -7.29
C ASP A 228 -11.06 15.81 -5.85
N LEU A 229 -11.07 16.76 -4.91
CA LEU A 229 -10.87 16.48 -3.48
C LEU A 229 -12.10 15.89 -2.79
N THR A 230 -13.23 15.74 -3.49
CA THR A 230 -14.45 15.10 -2.95
C THR A 230 -14.45 13.58 -3.14
N GLN A 231 -13.50 13.06 -3.93
CA GLN A 231 -13.33 11.64 -4.23
C GLN A 231 -11.98 11.14 -3.75
N SER A 232 -11.92 9.87 -3.34
CA SER A 232 -10.70 9.23 -2.84
C SER A 232 -10.29 8.04 -3.70
N CYS A 233 -8.98 7.82 -3.72
CA CYS A 233 -8.30 6.70 -4.37
C CYS A 233 -7.95 5.57 -3.41
N ASP A 234 -8.36 5.67 -2.14
CA ASP A 234 -8.04 4.70 -1.11
C ASP A 234 -8.89 3.43 -1.26
N MET A 235 -8.29 2.30 -0.94
CA MET A 235 -8.98 1.00 -0.90
C MET A 235 -10.01 0.99 0.24
N GLY A 236 -11.23 0.52 -0.02
CA GLY A 236 -12.29 0.42 1.00
C GLY A 236 -13.22 1.63 1.14
N VAL A 237 -13.01 2.70 0.36
CA VAL A 237 -13.90 3.87 0.35
C VAL A 237 -15.28 3.49 -0.23
N PRO A 238 -16.40 3.98 0.35
CA PRO A 238 -17.74 3.76 -0.19
C PRO A 238 -17.86 4.19 -1.65
N GLU A 239 -18.64 3.47 -2.45
CA GLU A 239 -18.72 3.65 -3.90
C GLU A 239 -19.01 5.10 -4.33
N LYS A 240 -19.85 5.82 -3.58
CA LYS A 240 -20.17 7.25 -3.83
C LYS A 240 -18.99 8.22 -3.71
N TYR A 241 -17.96 7.86 -2.96
CA TYR A 241 -16.76 8.67 -2.73
C TYR A 241 -15.52 8.09 -3.42
N ARG A 242 -15.65 6.97 -4.13
CA ARG A 242 -14.55 6.39 -4.89
C ARG A 242 -14.27 7.24 -6.13
N CYS A 243 -13.00 7.42 -6.45
CA CYS A 243 -12.58 8.11 -7.66
C CYS A 243 -13.22 7.48 -8.90
N ARG A 244 -13.94 8.29 -9.68
CA ARG A 244 -14.74 7.82 -10.82
C ARG A 244 -13.84 7.43 -11.99
N PRO A 245 -13.76 6.14 -12.35
CA PRO A 245 -12.80 5.67 -13.35
C PRO A 245 -13.10 6.17 -14.78
N LEU A 246 -14.33 6.60 -15.07
CA LEU A 246 -14.71 7.12 -16.40
C LEU A 246 -14.18 8.54 -16.66
N THR A 247 -14.09 9.37 -15.62
CA THR A 247 -13.71 10.79 -15.77
C THR A 247 -12.37 11.13 -15.13
N HIS A 248 -11.94 10.31 -14.17
CA HIS A 248 -10.74 10.52 -13.37
C HIS A 248 -9.90 9.23 -13.31
N HIS A 249 -8.65 9.38 -12.91
CA HIS A 249 -7.74 8.29 -12.58
C HIS A 249 -7.04 8.63 -11.26
N CYS A 250 -6.61 7.60 -10.57
CA CYS A 250 -5.81 7.76 -9.37
C CYS A 250 -4.36 8.03 -9.75
N TYR A 251 -3.90 9.24 -9.49
CA TYR A 251 -2.52 9.65 -9.68
C TYR A 251 -1.78 9.57 -8.36
N THR A 252 -0.85 8.63 -8.26
CA THR A 252 -0.05 8.40 -7.07
C THR A 252 1.25 9.18 -7.17
N ILE A 253 1.56 9.95 -6.12
CA ILE A 253 2.82 10.67 -5.97
C ILE A 253 3.55 10.02 -4.79
N SER A 254 4.78 9.58 -5.03
CA SER A 254 5.62 8.95 -4.01
C SER A 254 7.00 9.60 -3.91
N GLU A 255 7.46 9.80 -2.69
CA GLU A 255 8.81 10.20 -2.29
C GLU A 255 9.28 9.25 -1.17
N PRO A 256 10.58 9.16 -0.84
CA PRO A 256 11.04 8.35 0.29
C PRO A 256 10.31 8.74 1.59
N GLY A 257 9.57 7.80 2.18
CA GLY A 257 8.77 8.05 3.39
C GLY A 257 7.52 8.90 3.17
N TRP A 258 7.01 9.03 1.93
CA TRP A 258 5.72 9.68 1.64
C TRP A 258 5.02 9.12 0.39
N LYS A 259 3.73 8.84 0.48
CA LYS A 259 2.87 8.41 -0.64
C LYS A 259 1.51 9.07 -0.49
N THR A 260 0.97 9.60 -1.58
CA THR A 260 -0.41 10.10 -1.63
C THR A 260 -1.01 9.79 -2.99
N SER A 261 -2.34 9.68 -3.05
CA SER A 261 -3.07 9.46 -4.28
C SER A 261 -4.12 10.54 -4.46
N LEU A 262 -4.14 11.18 -5.63
CA LEU A 262 -5.14 12.19 -6.00
C LEU A 262 -6.10 11.62 -7.04
N CYS A 263 -7.39 11.96 -6.91
CA CYS A 263 -8.35 11.73 -7.98
C CYS A 263 -8.18 12.81 -9.06
N CYS A 264 -7.41 12.49 -10.09
CA CYS A 264 -7.04 13.44 -11.14
C CYS A 264 -7.90 13.26 -12.39
N PRO A 265 -8.34 14.36 -13.04
CA PRO A 265 -9.11 14.24 -14.26
C PRO A 265 -8.26 13.57 -15.34
N LYS A 266 -8.88 12.67 -16.10
CA LYS A 266 -8.23 12.11 -17.28
C LYS A 266 -8.11 13.21 -18.35
N PRO A 267 -7.01 13.26 -19.10
CA PRO A 267 -6.85 14.21 -20.18
C PRO A 267 -7.90 14.03 -21.28
N CYS A 268 -8.40 12.79 -21.46
CA CYS A 268 -9.43 12.45 -22.42
C CYS A 268 -10.57 11.65 -21.80
N ARG A 269 -11.76 11.75 -22.41
CA ARG A 269 -13.01 11.09 -21.97
C ARG A 269 -13.59 10.24 -23.10
N ASP A 270 -14.49 9.32 -22.75
CA ASP A 270 -15.28 8.57 -23.74
C ASP A 270 -16.01 9.52 -24.69
N PRO A 271 -16.04 9.22 -26.00
CA PRO A 271 -15.62 7.97 -26.65
C PRO A 271 -14.12 7.91 -27.06
N THR A 272 -13.30 8.87 -26.62
CA THR A 272 -11.89 9.02 -27.02
C THR A 272 -10.91 8.91 -25.85
N PRO A 273 -10.85 7.77 -25.12
CA PRO A 273 -10.13 7.69 -23.85
C PRO A 273 -8.58 7.68 -23.97
N ILE A 274 -8.02 7.60 -25.19
CA ILE A 274 -6.57 7.47 -25.41
C ILE A 274 -5.95 8.87 -25.62
N PHE A 275 -5.01 9.28 -24.76
CA PHE A 275 -4.27 10.55 -24.92
C PHE A 275 -2.86 10.33 -25.46
N ILE A 276 -2.64 10.67 -26.73
CA ILE A 276 -1.34 10.51 -27.42
C ILE A 276 -1.11 11.73 -28.31
N ASN A 277 0.13 12.23 -28.37
CA ASN A 277 0.52 13.39 -29.20
C ASN A 277 -0.38 14.61 -28.99
N ASN A 278 -0.78 14.86 -27.73
CA ASN A 278 -1.64 15.98 -27.34
C ASN A 278 -3.06 15.95 -27.97
N GLN A 279 -3.53 14.77 -28.37
CA GLN A 279 -4.86 14.54 -28.93
C GLN A 279 -5.57 13.37 -28.23
N CYS A 280 -6.91 13.43 -28.21
CA CYS A 280 -7.76 12.36 -27.71
C CYS A 280 -8.23 11.48 -28.86
N LEU A 281 -7.99 10.18 -28.75
CA LEU A 281 -8.29 9.17 -29.78
C LEU A 281 -9.23 8.10 -29.23
N SER A 282 -10.06 7.54 -30.11
CA SER A 282 -10.95 6.41 -29.78
C SER A 282 -10.19 5.09 -29.80
N ILE A 283 -10.65 4.14 -28.98
CA ILE A 283 -10.28 2.74 -29.08
C ILE A 283 -10.93 2.17 -30.37
N ALA A 284 -10.22 1.28 -31.04
CA ALA A 284 -10.63 0.62 -32.27
C ALA A 284 -10.43 -0.90 -32.11
N HIS A 285 -11.45 -1.69 -32.44
CA HIS A 285 -11.38 -3.15 -32.48
C HIS A 285 -10.82 -3.63 -33.82
N ARG A 286 -10.70 -4.95 -34.01
CA ARG A 286 -10.26 -5.49 -35.30
C ARG A 286 -11.22 -5.06 -36.40
N ASP A 287 -10.64 -4.56 -37.48
CA ASP A 287 -11.30 -4.01 -38.67
C ASP A 287 -11.92 -2.61 -38.50
N ASP A 288 -11.79 -1.97 -37.34
CA ASP A 288 -12.21 -0.57 -37.13
C ASP A 288 -11.18 0.44 -37.66
N PRO A 289 -11.61 1.67 -38.02
CA PRO A 289 -10.72 2.75 -38.41
C PRO A 289 -9.73 3.15 -37.30
N CYS A 290 -8.48 3.38 -37.69
CA CYS A 290 -7.41 3.83 -36.80
C CYS A 290 -6.46 4.79 -37.53
N GLN A 291 -5.72 5.57 -36.74
CA GLN A 291 -4.63 6.45 -37.18
C GLN A 291 -3.29 5.98 -36.62
N LEU A 292 -3.30 5.41 -35.42
CA LEU A 292 -2.12 4.93 -34.71
C LEU A 292 -2.36 3.51 -34.18
N ASP A 293 -1.28 2.73 -34.08
CA ASP A 293 -1.30 1.37 -33.51
C ASP A 293 -1.91 1.32 -32.11
N TYR A 294 -1.70 2.37 -31.32
CA TYR A 294 -2.20 2.48 -29.94
C TYR A 294 -3.73 2.53 -29.83
N GLN A 295 -4.44 2.83 -30.92
CA GLN A 295 -5.91 2.78 -30.94
C GLN A 295 -6.42 1.34 -30.96
N CYS A 296 -5.62 0.39 -31.47
CA CYS A 296 -6.04 -1.00 -31.61
C CYS A 296 -6.01 -1.71 -30.25
N GLU A 297 -7.18 -2.12 -29.75
CA GLU A 297 -7.35 -2.73 -28.41
C GLU A 297 -6.49 -4.00 -28.21
N GLY A 298 -6.17 -4.74 -29.28
CA GLY A 298 -5.32 -5.94 -29.23
C GLY A 298 -3.85 -5.69 -28.85
N GLY A 299 -3.43 -4.43 -28.68
CA GLY A 299 -2.08 -4.09 -28.22
C GLY A 299 -0.99 -4.70 -29.11
N VAL A 300 -0.15 -5.58 -28.54
CA VAL A 300 0.95 -6.22 -29.29
C VAL A 300 0.49 -7.21 -30.36
N THR A 301 -0.77 -7.65 -30.35
CA THR A 301 -1.31 -8.60 -31.34
C THR A 301 -1.86 -7.91 -32.59
N MET A 302 -2.00 -6.57 -32.56
CA MET A 302 -2.61 -5.76 -33.61
C MET A 302 -1.76 -4.55 -33.99
N SER A 303 -1.98 -4.03 -35.20
CA SER A 303 -1.42 -2.75 -35.68
C SER A 303 -2.42 -2.06 -36.60
N CYS A 304 -2.29 -0.75 -36.70
CA CYS A 304 -3.02 0.07 -37.64
C CYS A 304 -2.40 -0.06 -39.04
N ILE A 305 -2.94 -0.95 -39.86
CA ILE A 305 -2.46 -1.22 -41.21
C ILE A 305 -3.44 -0.61 -42.20
N LEU A 306 -2.97 0.34 -43.01
CA LEU A 306 -3.78 1.04 -44.02
C LEU A 306 -5.05 1.70 -43.42
N GLY A 307 -4.93 2.23 -42.20
CA GLY A 307 -6.02 2.92 -41.52
C GLY A 307 -7.05 1.99 -40.86
N LEU A 308 -6.78 0.69 -40.79
CA LEU A 308 -7.64 -0.29 -40.12
C LEU A 308 -6.85 -1.13 -39.12
N CYS A 309 -7.45 -1.46 -37.99
CA CYS A 309 -6.83 -2.31 -36.99
C CYS A 309 -6.81 -3.77 -37.48
N LYS A 310 -5.62 -4.31 -37.75
CA LYS A 310 -5.40 -5.67 -38.30
C LYS A 310 -4.49 -6.50 -37.40
N CYS A 311 -4.62 -7.82 -37.48
CA CYS A 311 -3.72 -8.74 -36.78
C CYS A 311 -2.29 -8.62 -37.32
N LYS A 312 -1.31 -8.58 -36.41
CA LYS A 312 0.10 -8.68 -36.77
C LYS A 312 0.44 -10.08 -37.29
N ALA A 313 1.54 -10.20 -38.02
CA ALA A 313 2.03 -11.49 -38.50
C ALA A 313 2.22 -12.47 -37.32
N GLY A 314 1.72 -13.71 -37.46
CA GLY A 314 1.74 -14.72 -36.41
C GLY A 314 0.54 -14.71 -35.46
N PHE A 315 -0.41 -13.79 -35.66
CA PHE A 315 -1.69 -13.75 -34.96
C PHE A 315 -2.84 -13.97 -35.95
N HIS A 316 -3.93 -14.56 -35.46
CA HIS A 316 -5.11 -14.88 -36.25
C HIS A 316 -6.36 -14.22 -35.66
N SER A 317 -7.38 -14.06 -36.49
CA SER A 317 -8.66 -13.49 -36.11
C SER A 317 -9.36 -14.34 -35.05
N SER A 318 -9.68 -13.75 -33.90
CA SER A 318 -10.49 -14.38 -32.85
C SER A 318 -11.64 -13.45 -32.48
N ASN A 319 -12.80 -14.04 -32.18
CA ASN A 319 -13.99 -13.32 -31.76
C ASN A 319 -14.46 -13.98 -30.45
N ASP A 320 -13.97 -13.52 -29.30
CA ASP A 320 -14.26 -14.09 -27.98
C ASP A 320 -15.66 -13.68 -27.46
N GLY A 321 -16.66 -13.69 -28.35
CA GLY A 321 -18.07 -13.41 -28.05
C GLY A 321 -18.43 -11.97 -27.68
N ARG A 322 -17.49 -11.09 -27.34
CA ARG A 322 -17.75 -9.68 -26.97
C ARG A 322 -17.28 -8.65 -28.01
N PHE A 323 -16.05 -8.78 -28.50
CA PHE A 323 -15.46 -7.88 -29.52
C PHE A 323 -14.52 -8.65 -30.46
N ALA A 324 -14.30 -8.13 -31.67
CA ALA A 324 -13.37 -8.72 -32.65
C ALA A 324 -11.91 -8.40 -32.29
N THR A 325 -11.07 -9.43 -32.13
CA THR A 325 -9.67 -9.30 -31.69
C THR A 325 -8.72 -10.23 -32.46
N CYS A 326 -7.45 -10.28 -32.05
CA CYS A 326 -6.39 -11.10 -32.63
C CYS A 326 -5.67 -11.91 -31.55
N GLU A 327 -5.52 -13.21 -31.79
CA GLU A 327 -4.91 -14.15 -30.84
C GLU A 327 -3.76 -14.93 -31.46
N LYS A 328 -2.86 -15.43 -30.62
CA LYS A 328 -1.77 -16.31 -31.04
C LYS A 328 -2.23 -17.76 -30.93
N THR A 329 -1.98 -18.57 -31.95
CA THR A 329 -2.21 -20.01 -31.87
C THR A 329 -1.09 -20.65 -31.04
N CYS A 330 -1.45 -21.36 -29.97
CA CYS A 330 -0.51 -22.06 -29.10
C CYS A 330 -0.77 -23.57 -29.12
N GLY A 331 0.20 -24.38 -28.67
CA GLY A 331 0.04 -25.83 -28.56
C GLY A 331 -1.03 -26.25 -27.54
N ILE A 332 -1.42 -27.54 -27.55
CA ILE A 332 -2.51 -28.08 -26.71
C ILE A 332 -2.27 -27.84 -25.20
N ASN A 333 -1.02 -27.87 -24.74
CA ASN A 333 -0.63 -27.67 -23.34
C ASN A 333 -0.20 -26.22 -23.03
N GLU A 334 -0.33 -25.32 -24.00
CA GLU A 334 0.06 -23.93 -23.88
C GLU A 334 -1.14 -23.02 -23.92
N ILE A 335 -0.96 -21.81 -23.38
CA ILE A 335 -1.93 -20.74 -23.46
C ILE A 335 -1.28 -19.50 -24.07
N ALA A 336 -2.06 -18.74 -24.83
CA ALA A 336 -1.63 -17.45 -25.35
C ALA A 336 -1.72 -16.40 -24.24
N VAL A 337 -0.58 -15.76 -23.96
CA VAL A 337 -0.48 -14.62 -23.05
C VAL A 337 0.25 -13.51 -23.79
N MET A 338 -0.52 -12.49 -24.19
CA MET A 338 -0.04 -11.40 -25.06
C MET A 338 0.59 -11.92 -26.35
N ASP A 339 1.92 -11.84 -26.49
CA ASP A 339 2.69 -12.25 -27.66
C ASP A 339 3.36 -13.63 -27.53
N LYS A 340 3.23 -14.30 -26.38
CA LYS A 340 3.91 -15.56 -26.06
C LYS A 340 2.94 -16.71 -25.81
N CYS A 341 3.39 -17.91 -26.17
CA CYS A 341 2.77 -19.14 -25.71
C CYS A 341 3.51 -19.56 -24.44
N VAL A 342 2.77 -19.69 -23.34
CA VAL A 342 3.31 -20.14 -22.06
C VAL A 342 2.64 -21.46 -21.68
N GLN A 343 3.40 -22.35 -21.04
CA GLN A 343 2.88 -23.64 -20.61
C GLN A 343 1.85 -23.45 -19.49
N ARG A 344 0.83 -24.31 -19.46
CA ARG A 344 0.02 -24.51 -18.26
C ARG A 344 0.90 -25.08 -17.15
N VAL A 345 0.60 -24.72 -15.92
CA VAL A 345 1.39 -25.11 -14.75
C VAL A 345 0.47 -25.65 -13.65
N ASN A 346 1.01 -26.48 -12.77
CA ASN A 346 0.28 -27.03 -11.63
C ASN A 346 0.28 -26.09 -10.42
N LEU A 347 -0.47 -26.46 -9.38
CA LEU A 347 -0.37 -25.77 -8.10
C LEU A 347 1.06 -25.80 -7.56
N SER A 348 1.46 -24.71 -6.89
CA SER A 348 2.79 -24.49 -6.34
C SER A 348 3.90 -24.35 -7.39
N GLU A 349 3.61 -24.49 -8.69
CA GLU A 349 4.56 -24.21 -9.77
C GLU A 349 4.58 -22.71 -10.12
N ARG A 350 5.68 -22.29 -10.76
CA ARG A 350 5.88 -20.89 -11.14
C ARG A 350 4.94 -20.46 -12.25
N CYS A 351 4.34 -19.28 -12.10
CA CYS A 351 3.40 -18.71 -13.07
C CYS A 351 3.69 -17.24 -13.34
N VAL A 352 3.22 -16.76 -14.50
CA VAL A 352 3.27 -15.36 -14.93
C VAL A 352 1.87 -14.75 -14.98
N THR A 353 0.86 -15.54 -15.31
CA THR A 353 -0.55 -15.13 -15.29
C THR A 353 -1.44 -16.22 -14.70
N SER A 354 -2.56 -15.80 -14.08
CA SER A 354 -3.56 -16.72 -13.51
C SER A 354 -4.18 -17.66 -14.54
N ARG A 355 -4.12 -17.33 -15.84
CA ARG A 355 -4.59 -18.23 -16.91
C ARG A 355 -3.77 -19.53 -17.01
N GLN A 356 -2.51 -19.53 -16.53
CA GLN A 356 -1.65 -20.73 -16.53
C GLN A 356 -2.04 -21.72 -15.44
N CYS A 357 -2.74 -21.24 -14.41
CA CYS A 357 -3.08 -22.01 -13.23
C CYS A 357 -4.32 -22.89 -13.47
N PRO A 358 -4.43 -24.02 -12.75
CA PRO A 358 -5.60 -24.89 -12.83
C PRO A 358 -6.86 -24.22 -12.25
N ASN A 359 -8.02 -24.85 -12.43
CA ASN A 359 -9.30 -24.30 -11.98
C ASN A 359 -9.29 -23.98 -10.46
N PHE A 360 -9.95 -22.87 -10.11
CA PHE A 360 -10.06 -22.35 -8.74
C PHE A 360 -8.72 -21.96 -8.09
N SER A 361 -7.73 -21.63 -8.91
CA SER A 361 -6.44 -21.10 -8.47
C SER A 361 -6.02 -19.88 -9.27
N GLU A 362 -5.13 -19.07 -8.71
CA GLU A 362 -4.60 -17.89 -9.35
C GLU A 362 -3.10 -17.74 -9.10
N CYS A 363 -2.45 -16.92 -9.92
CA CYS A 363 -1.02 -16.70 -9.81
C CYS A 363 -0.72 -15.68 -8.71
N ARG A 364 -0.33 -16.15 -7.52
CA ARG A 364 0.06 -15.32 -6.38
C ARG A 364 1.56 -15.44 -6.11
N PHE A 365 2.22 -14.29 -6.01
CA PHE A 365 3.67 -14.20 -5.77
C PHE A 365 4.51 -15.03 -6.75
N GLY A 366 4.04 -15.14 -8.00
CA GLY A 366 4.71 -15.92 -9.04
C GLY A 366 4.54 -17.44 -8.91
N THR A 367 3.60 -17.93 -8.08
CA THR A 367 3.24 -19.35 -7.95
C THR A 367 1.73 -19.55 -8.01
N CYS A 368 1.26 -20.66 -8.59
CA CYS A 368 -0.18 -20.94 -8.63
C CYS A 368 -0.68 -21.40 -7.25
N GLN A 369 -1.61 -20.66 -6.67
CA GLN A 369 -2.17 -20.91 -5.35
C GLN A 369 -3.70 -20.91 -5.41
N CYS A 370 -4.35 -21.68 -4.55
CA CYS A 370 -5.81 -21.72 -4.49
C CYS A 370 -6.39 -20.33 -4.18
N LEU A 371 -7.54 -20.03 -4.80
CA LEU A 371 -8.31 -18.84 -4.46
C LEU A 371 -8.74 -18.87 -2.98
N CYS A 372 -8.90 -17.70 -2.37
CA CYS A 372 -9.37 -17.60 -0.99
C CYS A 372 -10.69 -18.36 -0.81
N GLY A 373 -10.76 -19.22 0.20
CA GLY A 373 -11.91 -20.09 0.46
C GLY A 373 -11.80 -21.49 -0.15
N TYR A 374 -10.79 -21.80 -0.97
CA TYR A 374 -10.52 -23.14 -1.49
C TYR A 374 -9.29 -23.75 -0.80
N LYS A 375 -9.33 -25.06 -0.56
CA LYS A 375 -8.21 -25.83 0.02
C LYS A 375 -7.51 -26.68 -1.03
N GLN A 376 -6.20 -26.78 -0.94
CA GLN A 376 -5.42 -27.69 -1.76
C GLN A 376 -5.66 -29.13 -1.26
N VAL A 377 -6.06 -29.99 -2.18
CA VAL A 377 -6.22 -31.43 -1.95
C VAL A 377 -5.35 -32.16 -2.95
N SER A 378 -4.47 -33.01 -2.44
CA SER A 378 -3.63 -33.89 -3.24
C SER A 378 -4.36 -35.21 -3.48
N ASP A 379 -4.67 -35.52 -4.74
CA ASP A 379 -5.21 -36.83 -5.15
C ASP A 379 -4.10 -37.65 -5.84
N SER A 380 -4.02 -38.94 -5.53
CA SER A 380 -2.99 -39.85 -6.06
C SER A 380 -3.16 -40.16 -7.56
N LEU A 381 -4.34 -39.88 -8.15
CA LEU A 381 -4.64 -40.14 -9.56
C LEU A 381 -4.65 -38.90 -10.46
N ILE A 382 -4.88 -37.70 -9.92
CA ILE A 382 -5.16 -36.46 -10.70
C ILE A 382 -4.21 -35.31 -10.31
N GLY A 383 -3.37 -35.49 -9.29
CA GLY A 383 -2.46 -34.46 -8.79
C GLY A 383 -3.15 -33.50 -7.80
N SER A 384 -2.47 -32.40 -7.46
CA SER A 384 -2.98 -31.41 -6.51
C SER A 384 -3.98 -30.46 -7.16
N ARG A 385 -5.17 -30.31 -6.57
CA ARG A 385 -6.24 -29.41 -7.02
C ARG A 385 -6.79 -28.56 -5.88
N CYS A 386 -7.52 -27.50 -6.23
CA CYS A 386 -8.24 -26.66 -5.28
C CYS A 386 -9.70 -27.11 -5.17
N THR A 387 -10.16 -27.41 -3.96
CA THR A 387 -11.55 -27.81 -3.69
C THR A 387 -12.20 -26.90 -2.66
N ASN A 388 -13.49 -26.67 -2.81
CA ASN A 388 -14.28 -25.93 -1.81
C ASN A 388 -14.43 -26.81 -0.54
N PRO A 389 -14.01 -26.34 0.65
CA PRO A 389 -14.20 -27.06 1.91
C PRO A 389 -15.67 -27.31 2.28
N ASP A 390 -16.62 -26.53 1.75
CA ASP A 390 -18.07 -26.70 1.95
C ASP A 390 -18.71 -27.68 0.94
N ASP A 391 -17.99 -28.09 -0.11
CA ASP A 391 -18.39 -29.14 -1.08
C ASP A 391 -17.18 -30.04 -1.42
N PRO A 392 -16.82 -30.98 -0.53
CA PRO A 392 -15.60 -31.80 -0.65
C PRO A 392 -15.61 -32.79 -1.83
N PHE A 393 -16.77 -33.03 -2.45
CA PHE A 393 -16.89 -33.93 -3.61
C PHE A 393 -16.96 -33.21 -4.96
N SER A 394 -17.09 -31.86 -4.98
CA SER A 394 -17.14 -31.07 -6.22
C SER A 394 -18.18 -31.59 -7.23
N LEU A 395 -19.32 -32.11 -6.76
CA LEU A 395 -20.37 -32.68 -7.62
C LEU A 395 -20.96 -31.61 -8.56
N ASN A 396 -21.05 -30.36 -8.10
CA ASN A 396 -21.51 -29.23 -8.90
C ASN A 396 -20.50 -28.76 -9.98
N ALA A 397 -19.20 -28.97 -9.74
CA ALA A 397 -18.15 -28.64 -10.72
C ALA A 397 -18.04 -29.68 -11.84
N ILE A 398 -18.36 -30.95 -11.56
CA ILE A 398 -18.42 -32.02 -12.56
C ILE A 398 -19.64 -31.81 -13.48
N LEU A 399 -20.80 -31.46 -12.93
CA LEU A 399 -22.02 -31.19 -13.71
C LEU A 399 -21.85 -29.99 -14.67
N THR A 400 -21.24 -28.90 -14.21
CA THR A 400 -20.97 -27.71 -15.05
C THR A 400 -19.87 -27.94 -16.09
N GLY A 401 -18.88 -28.78 -15.81
CA GLY A 401 -17.87 -29.20 -16.79
C GLY A 401 -18.45 -30.09 -17.91
N VAL A 402 -19.40 -30.96 -17.58
CA VAL A 402 -20.10 -31.81 -18.57
C VAL A 402 -21.04 -30.99 -19.46
N GLU A 403 -21.72 -29.96 -18.92
CA GLU A 403 -22.52 -29.03 -19.73
C GLU A 403 -21.67 -28.22 -20.72
N GLN A 404 -20.43 -27.84 -20.37
CA GLN A 404 -19.53 -27.13 -21.28
C GLN A 404 -18.91 -28.01 -22.37
N VAL A 405 -18.78 -29.32 -22.14
CA VAL A 405 -18.21 -30.26 -23.12
C VAL A 405 -19.29 -30.87 -24.03
N PHE A 406 -20.53 -31.01 -23.55
CA PHE A 406 -21.63 -31.66 -24.30
C PHE A 406 -22.80 -30.74 -24.68
N GLY A 407 -22.82 -29.47 -24.25
CA GLY A 407 -23.85 -28.46 -24.56
C GLY A 407 -23.82 -27.89 -25.98
N GLY A 408 -23.40 -28.69 -26.97
CA GLY A 408 -23.43 -28.32 -28.38
C GLY A 408 -24.79 -28.55 -29.02
N LYS A 409 -25.55 -27.47 -29.24
CA LYS A 409 -26.65 -27.31 -30.23
C LYS A 409 -27.67 -28.46 -30.35
N ALA A 410 -28.83 -28.29 -29.71
CA ALA A 410 -30.08 -28.74 -30.31
C ALA A 410 -30.71 -27.54 -31.03
N GLN A 411 -30.78 -27.62 -32.37
CA GLN A 411 -31.48 -26.67 -33.22
C GLN A 411 -33.00 -26.74 -32.97
N ASN A 412 -33.62 -25.56 -32.96
CA ASN A 412 -35.06 -25.32 -33.04
C ASN A 412 -35.71 -26.02 -34.25
N PRO A 413 -37.05 -26.13 -34.23
CA PRO A 413 -37.83 -25.35 -35.19
C PRO A 413 -38.43 -24.08 -34.59
#